data_AF-A0A671QWM1-F1
#
_entry.id   AF-A0A671QWM1-F1
#
_cell.length_a   1.000
_cell.length_b   1.000
_cell.length_c   1.000
_cell.angle_alpha   90.00
_cell.angle_beta   90.00
_cell.angle_gamma   90.00
#
_symmetry.space_group_name_H-M   'P 1'
#
loop_
_entity.id
_entity.type
_entity.pdbx_description
1 polymer ?
#
loop_
_entity_poly.entity_id
_entity_poly.type
_entity_poly.pdbx_seq_one_letter_code
_entity_poly.pdbx_strand_id
1 'polypeptide(L)'
;MPELYDLVNRYKPDLIWSDGDWEAPDTYWNSTGFLAWLYNDSPVKDVVVTNDRWGLGCYCKHGGYYNCADKFTPGQLPNHKWEKCQSVDTISWGYRRNMKLSELMDLPSILNVISSLVETPRPEIVITCNYMLNVGPTADGMIAPVFEERLRGIGAWLKVNGEAIYSTKPWRALEAENATVPVWYTSKSSTVYAILISKPMQNSFTLSVPKTSNSTVVTLLGNPEPLKWAPLHSKELTLDA
;
A
#
# COMPACT_ATOMS: atom_id res chain seq x y z
N MET A 1 1.30 -11.09 -29.33
CA MET A 1 2.09 -10.19 -28.46
C MET A 1 3.60 -10.49 -28.51
N PRO A 2 4.29 -10.43 -29.67
CA PRO A 2 5.73 -10.71 -29.75
C PRO A 2 6.60 -9.85 -28.82
N GLU A 3 6.21 -8.60 -28.59
CA GLU A 3 6.93 -7.63 -27.77
C GLU A 3 7.00 -8.05 -26.31
N LEU A 4 5.94 -8.68 -25.77
CA LEU A 4 5.95 -9.17 -24.39
C LEU A 4 6.92 -10.34 -24.20
N TYR A 5 6.97 -11.29 -25.14
CA TYR A 5 7.96 -12.36 -25.10
C TYR A 5 9.37 -11.80 -25.10
N ASP A 6 9.62 -10.81 -25.94
CA ASP A 6 10.91 -10.16 -26.06
C ASP A 6 11.31 -9.43 -24.76
N LEU A 7 10.41 -8.66 -24.16
CA LEU A 7 10.63 -8.01 -22.87
C LEU A 7 10.97 -9.02 -21.77
N VAL A 8 10.23 -10.12 -21.69
CA VAL A 8 10.46 -11.17 -20.70
C VAL A 8 11.82 -11.83 -20.88
N ASN A 9 12.19 -12.19 -22.10
CA ASN A 9 13.45 -12.87 -22.38
C ASN A 9 14.66 -11.96 -22.17
N ARG A 10 14.57 -10.68 -22.54
CA ARG A 10 15.69 -9.73 -22.42
C ARG A 10 15.88 -9.22 -20.99
N TYR A 11 14.80 -8.78 -20.34
CA TYR A 11 14.89 -8.04 -19.08
C TYR A 11 14.55 -8.86 -17.85
N LYS A 12 13.94 -10.05 -18.03
CA LYS A 12 13.58 -10.96 -16.95
C LYS A 12 12.86 -10.25 -15.79
N PRO A 13 11.71 -9.61 -16.06
CA PRO A 13 11.00 -8.83 -15.06
C PRO A 13 10.37 -9.72 -13.98
N ASP A 14 10.36 -9.23 -12.74
CA ASP A 14 9.63 -9.86 -11.63
C ASP A 14 8.11 -9.54 -11.68
N LEU A 15 7.72 -8.51 -12.43
CA LEU A 15 6.33 -8.06 -12.56
C LEU A 15 6.03 -7.70 -14.01
N ILE A 16 4.93 -8.23 -14.55
CA ILE A 16 4.33 -7.73 -15.79
C ILE A 16 2.99 -7.09 -15.45
N TRP A 17 2.95 -5.77 -15.58
CA TRP A 17 1.77 -4.95 -15.35
C TRP A 17 1.15 -4.59 -16.70
N SER A 18 0.09 -5.29 -17.10
CA SER A 18 -0.62 -5.00 -18.34
C SER A 18 -1.65 -3.88 -18.14
N ASP A 19 -1.98 -3.18 -19.22
CA ASP A 19 -3.03 -2.15 -19.28
C ASP A 19 -3.64 -2.13 -20.68
N GLY A 20 -4.77 -1.43 -20.86
CA GLY A 20 -5.39 -1.29 -22.19
C GLY A 20 -6.39 -2.38 -22.55
N ASP A 21 -6.90 -3.13 -21.57
CA ASP A 21 -7.69 -4.33 -21.81
C ASP A 21 -9.20 -4.10 -21.97
N TRP A 22 -9.66 -2.84 -21.87
CA TRP A 22 -11.08 -2.47 -21.88
C TRP A 22 -11.79 -2.61 -23.24
N GLU A 23 -11.05 -2.71 -24.36
CA GLU A 23 -11.65 -2.76 -25.70
C GLU A 23 -12.02 -4.17 -26.18
N ALA A 24 -11.40 -5.21 -25.62
CA ALA A 24 -11.58 -6.57 -26.11
C ALA A 24 -11.31 -7.65 -25.03
N PRO A 25 -11.93 -8.84 -25.16
CA PRO A 25 -11.70 -9.94 -24.23
C PRO A 25 -10.27 -10.49 -24.33
N ASP A 26 -9.86 -11.24 -23.31
CA ASP A 26 -8.57 -11.95 -23.20
C ASP A 26 -8.25 -12.84 -24.42
N THR A 27 -9.29 -13.43 -25.02
CA THR A 27 -9.19 -14.26 -26.24
C THR A 27 -8.75 -13.48 -27.48
N TYR A 28 -9.16 -12.22 -27.62
CA TYR A 28 -8.75 -11.37 -28.75
C TYR A 28 -7.24 -11.07 -28.69
N TRP A 29 -6.74 -10.77 -27.49
CA TRP A 29 -5.31 -10.49 -27.26
C TRP A 29 -4.44 -11.75 -27.26
N ASN A 30 -5.06 -12.93 -27.15
CA ASN A 30 -4.40 -14.20 -26.85
C ASN A 30 -3.62 -14.16 -25.52
N SER A 31 -4.19 -13.46 -24.52
CA SER A 31 -3.58 -13.28 -23.20
C SER A 31 -3.32 -14.60 -22.50
N THR A 32 -4.27 -15.54 -22.57
CA THR A 32 -4.16 -16.86 -21.93
C THR A 32 -2.99 -17.68 -22.46
N GLY A 33 -2.72 -17.63 -23.77
CA GLY A 33 -1.57 -18.31 -24.37
C GLY A 33 -0.23 -17.76 -23.89
N PHE A 34 -0.11 -16.43 -23.79
CA PHE A 34 1.09 -15.79 -23.26
C PHE A 34 1.28 -16.07 -21.77
N LEU A 35 0.22 -15.97 -20.95
CA LEU A 35 0.28 -16.24 -19.52
C LEU A 35 0.66 -17.71 -19.25
N ALA A 36 0.13 -18.65 -20.04
CA ALA A 36 0.52 -20.06 -19.93
C ALA A 36 2.02 -20.25 -20.19
N TRP A 37 2.55 -19.66 -21.26
CA TRP A 37 4.00 -19.68 -21.52
C TRP A 37 4.80 -18.99 -20.42
N LEU A 38 4.32 -17.84 -19.93
CA LEU A 38 4.98 -17.04 -18.89
C LEU A 38 5.21 -17.86 -17.63
N TYR A 39 4.19 -18.60 -17.19
CA TYR A 39 4.24 -19.39 -15.96
C TYR A 39 4.79 -20.81 -16.12
N ASN A 40 4.83 -21.37 -17.34
CA ASN A 40 5.34 -22.73 -17.54
C ASN A 40 6.78 -22.77 -18.06
N ASP A 41 7.12 -21.89 -19.00
CA ASP A 41 8.29 -22.04 -19.87
C ASP A 41 9.26 -20.85 -19.82
N SER A 42 8.79 -19.68 -19.40
CA SER A 42 9.62 -18.47 -19.42
C SER A 42 10.81 -18.54 -18.43
N PRO A 43 11.87 -17.74 -18.66
CA PRO A 43 13.02 -17.69 -17.74
C PRO A 43 12.70 -17.09 -16.36
N VAL A 44 11.51 -16.53 -16.17
CA VAL A 44 11.07 -15.86 -14.92
C VAL A 44 9.89 -16.55 -14.25
N LYS A 45 9.49 -17.72 -14.75
CA LYS A 45 8.30 -18.45 -14.31
C LYS A 45 8.18 -18.67 -12.79
N ASP A 46 9.31 -18.78 -12.10
CA ASP A 46 9.35 -19.07 -10.66
C ASP A 46 9.15 -17.81 -9.79
N VAL A 47 9.24 -16.60 -10.38
CA VAL A 47 9.22 -15.33 -9.64
C VAL A 47 8.20 -14.32 -10.16
N VAL A 48 7.86 -14.38 -11.45
CA VAL A 48 7.04 -13.35 -12.10
C VAL A 48 5.63 -13.31 -11.55
N VAL A 49 5.11 -12.10 -11.34
CA VAL A 49 3.70 -11.86 -11.01
C VAL A 49 3.04 -11.00 -12.07
N THR A 50 1.72 -11.12 -12.20
CA THR A 50 0.92 -10.29 -13.12
C THR A 50 -0.28 -9.68 -12.40
N ASN A 51 -0.72 -8.52 -12.87
CA ASN A 51 -1.95 -7.88 -12.40
C ASN A 51 -3.20 -8.49 -13.05
N ASP A 52 -4.36 -7.87 -12.86
CA ASP A 52 -5.67 -8.34 -13.31
C ASP A 52 -6.22 -7.71 -14.60
N ARG A 53 -5.34 -7.14 -15.43
CA ARG A 53 -5.70 -6.33 -16.62
C ARG A 53 -5.37 -7.01 -17.94
N TRP A 54 -5.82 -8.25 -18.13
CA TRP A 54 -5.46 -9.08 -19.29
C TRP A 54 -6.58 -9.27 -20.31
N GLY A 55 -7.73 -8.61 -20.11
CA GLY A 55 -8.86 -8.66 -21.03
C GLY A 55 -10.13 -8.17 -20.37
N LEU A 56 -11.10 -7.74 -21.19
CA LEU A 56 -12.42 -7.34 -20.71
C LEU A 56 -13.02 -8.40 -19.77
N GLY A 57 -13.35 -7.97 -18.55
CA GLY A 57 -13.96 -8.83 -17.54
C GLY A 57 -12.97 -9.53 -16.60
N CYS A 58 -11.66 -9.33 -16.74
CA CYS A 58 -10.63 -9.88 -15.84
C CYS A 58 -10.50 -9.12 -14.52
N TYR A 59 -10.86 -7.84 -14.47
CA TYR A 59 -10.75 -6.98 -13.29
C TYR A 59 -11.40 -7.63 -12.06
N CYS A 60 -10.68 -7.61 -10.93
CA CYS A 60 -11.04 -8.27 -9.67
C CYS A 60 -11.36 -9.78 -9.76
N LYS A 61 -10.98 -10.48 -10.85
CA LYS A 61 -11.34 -11.89 -11.07
C LYS A 61 -10.16 -12.77 -11.44
N HIS A 62 -9.27 -12.27 -12.31
CA HIS A 62 -8.17 -13.06 -12.87
C HIS A 62 -6.88 -12.25 -12.89
N GLY A 63 -5.89 -12.66 -12.10
CA GLY A 63 -4.57 -12.04 -12.00
C GLY A 63 -3.80 -12.57 -10.79
N GLY A 64 -2.47 -12.42 -10.76
CA GLY A 64 -1.65 -12.75 -9.60
C GLY A 64 -1.89 -11.82 -8.40
N TYR A 65 -2.39 -10.61 -8.67
CA TYR A 65 -2.99 -9.69 -7.71
C TYR A 65 -3.97 -8.76 -8.41
N TYR A 66 -4.82 -8.07 -7.65
CA TYR A 66 -5.89 -7.25 -8.18
C TYR A 66 -5.61 -5.75 -8.06
N ASN A 67 -5.82 -5.00 -9.14
CA ASN A 67 -5.96 -3.56 -9.10
C ASN A 67 -7.43 -3.15 -9.16
N CYS A 68 -8.30 -3.95 -9.81
CA CYS A 68 -9.75 -3.73 -9.97
C CYS A 68 -10.16 -2.50 -10.81
N ALA A 69 -9.59 -1.33 -10.55
CA ALA A 69 -9.78 -0.10 -11.31
C ALA A 69 -8.63 0.88 -11.02
N ASP A 70 -8.54 1.96 -11.79
CA ASP A 70 -7.62 3.06 -11.50
C ASP A 70 -7.95 3.70 -10.15
N LYS A 71 -6.91 3.90 -9.31
CA LYS A 71 -7.05 4.56 -8.00
C LYS A 71 -8.05 3.87 -7.07
N PHE A 72 -8.32 2.59 -7.32
CA PHE A 72 -9.33 1.83 -6.60
C PHE A 72 -8.99 1.73 -5.12
N THR A 73 -10.03 1.91 -4.29
CA THR A 73 -9.98 1.60 -2.87
C THR A 73 -11.18 0.70 -2.59
N PRO A 74 -10.97 -0.57 -2.23
CA PRO A 74 -12.06 -1.50 -2.00
C PRO A 74 -12.93 -1.02 -0.83
N GLY A 75 -14.25 -0.93 -1.03
CA GLY A 75 -15.19 -0.72 0.07
C GLY A 75 -15.28 -1.92 1.02
N GLN A 76 -14.98 -3.12 0.51
CA GLN A 76 -14.77 -4.34 1.27
C GLN A 76 -13.55 -5.05 0.71
N LEU A 77 -12.65 -5.53 1.58
CA LEU A 77 -11.43 -6.16 1.08
C LEU A 77 -11.70 -7.34 0.15
N PRO A 78 -10.93 -7.43 -0.96
CA PRO A 78 -10.89 -8.61 -1.78
C PRO A 78 -10.26 -9.77 -1.01
N ASN A 79 -10.73 -10.99 -1.25
CA ASN A 79 -10.12 -12.23 -0.73
C ASN A 79 -8.86 -12.64 -1.53
N HIS A 80 -8.19 -11.67 -2.18
CA HIS A 80 -7.02 -11.87 -3.02
C HIS A 80 -6.02 -10.73 -2.79
N LYS A 81 -4.72 -10.96 -3.03
CA LYS A 81 -3.71 -9.89 -3.00
C LYS A 81 -4.14 -8.74 -3.91
N TRP A 82 -3.90 -7.51 -3.46
CA TRP A 82 -4.31 -6.32 -4.19
C TRP A 82 -3.25 -5.23 -4.12
N GLU A 83 -3.28 -4.34 -5.10
CA GLU A 83 -2.39 -3.19 -5.20
C GLU A 83 -3.19 -1.93 -5.52
N LYS A 84 -2.99 -0.90 -4.71
CA LYS A 84 -3.51 0.43 -4.97
C LYS A 84 -2.51 1.20 -5.82
N CYS A 85 -2.89 1.50 -7.06
CA CYS A 85 -2.17 2.44 -7.89
C CYS A 85 -2.69 3.87 -7.67
N GLN A 86 -1.80 4.85 -7.49
CA GLN A 86 -2.20 6.25 -7.37
C GLN A 86 -1.13 7.18 -7.94
N SER A 87 -1.52 8.33 -8.47
CA SER A 87 -0.61 9.33 -9.01
C SER A 87 -0.51 10.53 -8.05
N VAL A 88 0.69 11.12 -7.94
CA VAL A 88 0.87 12.36 -7.16
C VAL A 88 0.06 13.51 -7.77
N ASP A 89 0.04 13.62 -9.11
CA ASP A 89 -0.90 14.49 -9.81
C ASP A 89 -2.28 13.83 -9.81
N THR A 90 -3.27 14.48 -9.19
CA THR A 90 -4.61 13.89 -9.03
C THR A 90 -5.37 13.79 -10.34
N ILE A 91 -4.95 14.53 -11.37
CA ILE A 91 -5.60 14.60 -12.69
C ILE A 91 -4.93 13.68 -13.71
N SER A 92 -3.60 13.50 -13.65
CA SER A 92 -2.84 12.75 -14.67
C SER A 92 -1.86 11.73 -14.10
N TRP A 93 -1.64 10.65 -14.85
CA TRP A 93 -0.50 9.76 -14.66
C TRP A 93 0.79 10.35 -15.26
N GLY A 94 0.67 11.15 -16.33
CA GLY A 94 1.80 11.80 -17.00
C GLY A 94 2.13 13.17 -16.44
N TYR A 95 3.28 13.72 -16.85
CA TYR A 95 3.66 15.08 -16.47
C TYR A 95 2.80 16.14 -17.17
N ARG A 96 2.24 17.08 -16.38
CA ARG A 96 1.56 18.27 -16.89
C ARG A 96 2.35 19.53 -16.57
N ARG A 97 2.75 20.26 -17.61
CA ARG A 97 3.44 21.56 -17.47
C ARG A 97 2.63 22.61 -16.70
N ASN A 98 1.29 22.52 -16.76
CA ASN A 98 0.36 23.45 -16.14
C ASN A 98 -0.23 22.93 -14.82
N MET A 99 0.40 21.94 -14.17
CA MET A 99 -0.04 21.43 -12.88
C MET A 99 -0.10 22.54 -11.82
N LYS A 100 -1.17 22.56 -11.04
CA LYS A 100 -1.30 23.45 -9.87
C LYS A 100 -1.03 22.67 -8.60
N LEU A 101 -0.48 23.32 -7.58
CA LEU A 101 -0.21 22.65 -6.29
C LEU A 101 -1.48 22.05 -5.65
N SER A 102 -2.65 22.67 -5.85
CA SER A 102 -3.94 22.14 -5.38
C SER A 102 -4.39 20.86 -6.09
N GLU A 103 -3.80 20.56 -7.25
CA GLU A 103 -4.08 19.36 -8.04
C GLU A 103 -3.06 18.25 -7.72
N LEU A 104 -2.09 18.51 -6.85
CA LEU A 104 -1.09 17.55 -6.42
C LEU A 104 -1.40 17.08 -5.00
N MET A 105 -1.19 15.79 -4.75
CA MET A 105 -1.23 15.27 -3.41
C MET A 105 -0.14 15.93 -2.55
N ASP A 106 -0.53 16.37 -1.36
CA ASP A 106 0.43 16.75 -0.33
C ASP A 106 1.01 15.51 0.37
N LEU A 107 2.14 15.71 1.04
CA LEU A 107 2.82 14.63 1.75
C LEU A 107 1.91 13.98 2.82
N PRO A 108 1.18 14.73 3.68
CA PRO A 108 0.26 14.14 4.64
C PRO A 108 -0.79 13.23 4.01
N SER A 109 -1.38 13.62 2.86
CA SER A 109 -2.35 12.78 2.16
C SER A 109 -1.73 11.49 1.64
N ILE A 110 -0.48 11.53 1.15
CA ILE A 110 0.21 10.32 0.69
C ILE A 110 0.52 9.38 1.87
N LEU A 111 1.05 9.92 2.97
CA LEU A 111 1.29 9.16 4.20
C LEU A 111 -0.01 8.61 4.78
N ASN A 112 -1.11 9.35 4.62
CA ASN A 112 -2.43 8.91 5.02
C ASN A 112 -2.83 7.64 4.27
N VAL A 113 -2.64 7.62 2.95
CA VAL A 113 -2.89 6.44 2.12
C VAL A 113 -1.99 5.28 2.51
N ILE A 114 -0.68 5.49 2.65
CA ILE A 114 0.26 4.41 3.04
C ILE A 114 -0.17 3.74 4.35
N SER A 115 -0.60 4.54 5.32
CA SER A 115 -1.00 4.06 6.63
C SER A 115 -2.41 3.46 6.62
N SER A 116 -3.34 3.98 5.82
CA SER A 116 -4.69 3.43 5.72
C SER A 116 -4.78 2.14 4.91
N LEU A 117 -3.81 1.84 4.05
CA LEU A 117 -3.75 0.56 3.35
C LEU A 117 -3.43 -0.64 4.25
N VAL A 118 -3.06 -0.37 5.51
CA VAL A 118 -2.97 -1.35 6.60
C VAL A 118 -4.36 -1.81 7.07
N GLU A 119 -5.37 -0.97 6.86
CA GLU A 119 -6.75 -1.23 7.22
C GLU A 119 -7.29 -2.30 6.27
N THR A 120 -7.36 -3.53 6.75
CA THR A 120 -8.66 -4.17 6.97
C THR A 120 -8.42 -5.65 7.34
N PRO A 121 -8.66 -6.04 8.59
CA PRO A 121 -8.71 -7.44 8.95
C PRO A 121 -10.08 -8.03 8.61
N ARG A 122 -10.16 -9.01 7.71
CA ARG A 122 -11.14 -10.08 7.90
C ARG A 122 -10.55 -11.10 8.88
N PRO A 123 -11.33 -11.63 9.83
CA PRO A 123 -10.85 -12.58 10.83
C PRO A 123 -10.34 -13.90 10.23
N GLU A 124 -10.58 -14.17 8.94
CA GLU A 124 -10.28 -15.45 8.28
C GLU A 124 -9.15 -15.38 7.24
N ILE A 125 -8.88 -14.21 6.63
CA ILE A 125 -7.83 -14.05 5.62
C ILE A 125 -7.13 -12.69 5.79
N VAL A 126 -5.85 -12.72 6.14
CA VAL A 126 -5.00 -11.53 6.29
C VAL A 126 -4.34 -11.23 4.95
N ILE A 127 -4.81 -10.20 4.27
CA ILE A 127 -4.32 -9.83 2.94
C ILE A 127 -3.61 -8.49 3.02
N THR A 128 -2.34 -8.49 2.63
CA THR A 128 -1.51 -7.30 2.54
C THR A 128 -1.78 -6.58 1.23
N CYS A 129 -1.77 -5.24 1.29
CA CYS A 129 -1.85 -4.37 0.13
C CYS A 129 -0.45 -3.90 -0.28
N ASN A 130 -0.23 -3.72 -1.58
CA ASN A 130 0.87 -2.91 -2.10
C ASN A 130 0.40 -1.52 -2.52
N TYR A 131 1.23 -0.50 -2.35
CA TYR A 131 0.96 0.86 -2.83
C TYR A 131 1.92 1.24 -3.95
N MET A 132 1.39 1.45 -5.15
CA MET A 132 2.14 1.94 -6.29
C MET A 132 1.89 3.44 -6.47
N LEU A 133 2.86 4.26 -6.09
CA LEU A 133 2.80 5.72 -6.29
C LEU A 133 3.51 6.13 -7.58
N ASN A 134 2.74 6.67 -8.52
CA ASN A 134 3.22 7.17 -9.80
C ASN A 134 3.66 8.64 -9.73
N VAL A 135 4.79 8.94 -10.38
CA VAL A 135 5.25 10.28 -10.71
C VAL A 135 5.48 10.38 -12.22
N GLY A 136 5.17 11.54 -12.81
CA GLY A 136 5.42 11.79 -14.23
C GLY A 136 6.71 12.57 -14.42
N PRO A 137 7.78 11.99 -15.02
CA PRO A 137 8.97 12.74 -15.40
C PRO A 137 8.67 13.74 -16.51
N THR A 138 9.49 14.78 -16.58
CA THR A 138 9.50 15.73 -17.70
C THR A 138 10.03 15.07 -18.97
N ALA A 139 9.80 15.71 -20.13
CA ALA A 139 10.21 15.16 -21.42
C ALA A 139 11.74 15.03 -21.59
N ASP A 140 12.51 15.79 -20.83
CA ASP A 140 13.97 15.70 -20.72
C ASP A 140 14.45 14.69 -19.67
N GLY A 141 13.54 13.92 -19.08
CA GLY A 141 13.86 12.83 -18.16
C GLY A 141 14.06 13.24 -16.70
N MET A 142 13.73 14.48 -16.33
CA MET A 142 13.87 14.98 -14.96
C MET A 142 12.61 14.70 -14.13
N ILE A 143 12.78 14.44 -12.84
CA ILE A 143 11.66 14.43 -11.90
C ILE A 143 11.39 15.87 -11.48
N ALA A 144 10.16 16.34 -11.62
CA ALA A 144 9.80 17.70 -11.21
C ALA A 144 10.09 17.91 -9.71
N PRO A 145 10.61 19.08 -9.28
CA PRO A 145 11.01 19.31 -7.88
C PRO A 145 9.90 19.04 -6.86
N VAL A 146 8.64 19.29 -7.24
CA VAL A 146 7.48 19.00 -6.38
C VAL A 146 7.29 17.50 -6.16
N PHE A 147 7.51 16.66 -7.16
CA PHE A 147 7.45 15.20 -7.00
C PHE A 147 8.64 14.68 -6.21
N GLU A 148 9.83 15.22 -6.46
CA GLU A 148 11.03 14.88 -5.71
C GLU A 148 10.86 15.18 -4.21
N GLU A 149 10.33 16.35 -3.86
CA GLU A 149 10.08 16.72 -2.46
C GLU A 149 9.14 15.72 -1.78
N ARG A 150 8.04 15.31 -2.45
CA ARG A 150 7.11 14.31 -1.89
C ARG A 150 7.80 12.96 -1.70
N LEU A 151 8.54 12.49 -2.70
CA LEU A 151 9.27 11.22 -2.63
C LEU A 151 10.32 11.22 -1.52
N ARG A 152 11.07 12.32 -1.35
CA ARG A 152 12.03 12.48 -0.25
C ARG A 152 11.35 12.52 1.11
N GLY A 153 10.20 13.20 1.22
CA GLY A 153 9.38 13.22 2.43
C GLY A 153 8.89 11.82 2.83
N ILE A 154 8.40 11.05 1.85
CA ILE A 154 7.99 9.66 2.05
C ILE A 154 9.19 8.82 2.50
N GLY A 155 10.34 8.95 1.84
CA GLY A 155 11.56 8.23 2.20
C GLY A 155 12.06 8.56 3.61
N ALA A 156 12.02 9.83 4.01
CA ALA A 156 12.38 10.25 5.36
C ALA A 156 11.44 9.65 6.42
N TRP A 157 10.13 9.62 6.14
CA TRP A 157 9.15 9.01 7.03
C TRP A 157 9.32 7.49 7.13
N LEU A 158 9.51 6.80 6.00
CA LEU A 158 9.74 5.35 5.95
C LEU A 158 11.08 4.93 6.57
N LYS A 159 12.09 5.82 6.60
CA LYS A 159 13.35 5.53 7.30
C LYS A 159 13.14 5.34 8.81
N VAL A 160 12.17 6.03 9.39
CA VAL A 160 11.84 5.94 10.82
C VAL A 160 10.76 4.89 11.06
N ASN A 161 9.69 4.93 10.25
CA ASN A 161 8.46 4.15 10.49
C ASN A 161 8.35 2.90 9.61
N GLY A 162 9.35 2.62 8.76
CA GLY A 162 9.27 1.56 7.76
C GLY A 162 9.14 0.16 8.34
N GLU A 163 9.61 -0.09 9.56
CA GLU A 163 9.42 -1.40 10.21
C GLU A 163 7.95 -1.73 10.50
N ALA A 164 7.11 -0.69 10.67
CA ALA A 164 5.67 -0.83 10.83
C ALA A 164 4.93 -1.06 9.49
N ILE A 165 5.62 -0.91 8.36
CA ILE A 165 5.03 -1.02 7.01
C ILE A 165 5.57 -2.25 6.27
N TYR A 166 6.90 -2.43 6.22
CA TYR A 166 7.52 -3.48 5.44
C TYR A 166 7.42 -4.86 6.08
N SER A 167 6.92 -5.83 5.30
CA SER A 167 6.74 -7.22 5.71
C SER A 167 5.88 -7.39 6.95
N THR A 168 4.96 -6.43 7.19
CA THR A 168 3.97 -6.53 8.26
C THR A 168 2.70 -7.19 7.76
N LYS A 169 1.84 -7.54 8.71
CA LYS A 169 0.52 -8.12 8.46
C LYS A 169 -0.53 -7.20 9.09
N PRO A 170 -1.69 -6.98 8.43
CA PRO A 170 -2.84 -6.37 9.08
C PRO A 170 -3.10 -7.01 10.44
N TRP A 171 -3.29 -6.19 11.46
CA TRP A 171 -3.61 -6.66 12.81
C TRP A 171 -5.12 -6.57 13.09
N ARG A 172 -5.54 -7.05 14.26
CA ARG A 172 -6.95 -7.19 14.65
C ARG A 172 -7.52 -5.85 15.16
N ALA A 173 -8.11 -5.02 14.31
CA ALA A 173 -9.35 -4.29 14.64
C ALA A 173 -9.89 -3.44 13.47
N LEU A 174 -11.21 -3.57 13.30
CA LEU A 174 -12.14 -2.65 12.62
C LEU A 174 -13.03 -1.90 13.65
N GLU A 175 -12.84 -2.17 14.95
CA GLU A 175 -13.60 -1.46 15.97
C GLU A 175 -13.00 -0.08 16.07
N ALA A 176 -13.81 0.92 15.67
CA ALA A 176 -13.50 2.33 15.81
C ALA A 176 -12.89 2.54 17.18
N GLU A 177 -11.61 2.92 17.21
CA GLU A 177 -11.07 3.43 18.45
C GLU A 177 -11.92 4.63 18.85
N ASN A 178 -12.33 4.72 20.11
CA ASN A 178 -12.78 5.99 20.68
C ASN A 178 -11.58 6.95 20.87
N ALA A 179 -10.61 6.89 19.94
CA ALA A 179 -9.47 7.77 19.89
C ALA A 179 -9.88 9.06 19.19
N THR A 180 -9.34 10.17 19.68
CA THR A 180 -9.52 11.51 19.07
C THR A 180 -8.93 11.61 17.67
N VAL A 181 -8.12 10.63 17.27
CA VAL A 181 -7.48 10.52 15.96
C VAL A 181 -7.65 9.08 15.44
N PRO A 182 -7.81 8.87 14.12
CA PRO A 182 -7.84 7.51 13.61
C PRO A 182 -6.47 6.84 13.80
N VAL A 183 -6.50 5.52 14.06
CA VAL A 183 -5.32 4.70 14.35
C VAL A 183 -5.37 3.42 13.53
N TRP A 184 -4.25 3.07 12.92
CA TRP A 184 -4.10 1.88 12.09
C TRP A 184 -3.13 0.91 12.72
N TYR A 185 -3.36 -0.38 12.51
CA TYR A 185 -2.59 -1.41 13.17
C TYR A 185 -1.97 -2.44 12.23
N THR A 186 -0.65 -2.54 12.28
CA THR A 186 0.10 -3.66 11.71
C THR A 186 0.71 -4.52 12.80
N SER A 187 1.13 -5.73 12.42
CA SER A 187 1.88 -6.62 13.29
C SER A 187 3.03 -7.28 12.55
N LYS A 188 4.11 -7.52 13.28
CA LYS A 188 5.28 -8.28 12.82
C LYS A 188 5.80 -9.12 13.98
N SER A 189 5.78 -10.43 13.81
CA SER A 189 6.13 -11.38 14.89
C SER A 189 5.28 -11.14 16.14
N SER A 190 5.88 -10.76 17.27
CA SER A 190 5.21 -10.43 18.53
C SER A 190 4.92 -8.94 18.70
N THR A 191 5.37 -8.09 17.77
CA THR A 191 5.22 -6.64 17.85
C THR A 191 3.95 -6.18 17.15
N VAL A 192 3.21 -5.29 17.81
CA VAL A 192 2.05 -4.59 17.25
C VAL A 192 2.44 -3.12 17.10
N TYR A 193 2.21 -2.56 15.92
CA TYR A 193 2.45 -1.16 15.64
C TYR A 193 1.12 -0.43 15.57
N ALA A 194 0.97 0.59 16.40
CA ALA A 194 -0.10 1.58 16.28
C ALA A 194 0.43 2.75 15.45
N ILE A 195 -0.21 3.05 14.33
CA ILE A 195 0.17 4.13 13.42
C ILE A 195 -0.85 5.25 13.62
N LEU A 196 -0.37 6.46 13.92
CA LEU A 196 -1.19 7.66 14.07
C LEU A 196 -0.79 8.63 12.97
N ILE A 197 -1.76 9.10 12.18
CA ILE A 197 -1.52 9.99 11.03
C ILE A 197 -1.65 11.46 11.42
N SER A 198 -2.26 11.74 12.55
CA SER A 198 -2.31 13.07 13.16
C SER A 198 -1.81 13.01 14.60
N LYS A 199 -1.17 14.10 15.03
CA LYS A 199 -0.72 14.24 16.42
C LYS A 199 -1.97 14.40 17.31
N PRO A 200 -2.13 13.59 18.37
CA PRO A 200 -3.17 13.81 19.36
C PRO A 200 -3.10 15.23 19.93
N MET A 201 -4.26 15.88 20.12
CA MET A 201 -4.32 17.23 20.68
C MET A 201 -4.04 17.28 22.19
N GLN A 202 -4.17 16.14 22.86
CA GLN A 202 -3.95 16.00 24.30
C GLN A 202 -2.62 15.28 24.55
N ASN A 203 -2.03 15.54 25.71
CA ASN A 203 -0.78 14.88 26.14
C ASN A 203 -0.98 13.40 26.48
N SER A 204 -2.22 12.92 26.52
CA SER A 204 -2.52 11.50 26.65
C SER A 204 -3.54 11.05 25.62
N PHE A 205 -3.42 9.81 25.18
CA PHE A 205 -4.39 9.17 24.30
C PHE A 205 -4.57 7.69 24.68
N THR A 206 -5.76 7.17 24.40
CA THR A 206 -6.14 5.81 24.76
C THR A 206 -6.28 4.95 23.50
N LEU A 207 -5.61 3.79 23.52
CA LEU A 207 -5.75 2.73 22.54
C LEU A 207 -6.57 1.60 23.17
N SER A 208 -7.79 1.40 22.68
CA SER A 208 -8.74 0.42 23.26
C SER A 208 -8.51 -1.00 22.77
N VAL A 209 -7.76 -1.18 21.69
CA VAL A 209 -7.57 -2.47 21.02
C VAL A 209 -6.42 -3.30 21.62
N PRO A 210 -5.22 -2.73 21.92
CA PRO A 210 -4.10 -3.48 22.48
C PRO A 210 -4.39 -4.03 23.88
N LYS A 211 -4.39 -5.36 24.00
CA LYS A 211 -4.39 -6.03 25.30
C LYS A 211 -2.98 -6.08 25.85
N THR A 212 -2.78 -5.48 27.02
CA THR A 212 -1.48 -5.39 27.67
C THR A 212 -1.25 -6.51 28.68
N SER A 213 0.01 -6.69 29.05
CA SER A 213 0.50 -7.63 30.05
C SER A 213 1.61 -6.96 30.87
N ASN A 214 2.04 -7.59 31.96
CA ASN A 214 3.14 -7.06 32.78
C ASN A 214 4.48 -6.98 32.03
N SER A 215 4.63 -7.71 30.90
CA SER A 215 5.80 -7.66 30.02
C SER A 215 5.65 -6.70 28.84
N THR A 216 4.54 -5.95 28.74
CA THR A 216 4.31 -5.03 27.64
C THR A 216 5.24 -3.81 27.75
N VAL A 217 5.99 -3.56 26.68
CA VAL A 217 6.83 -2.38 26.53
C VAL A 217 6.25 -1.56 25.38
N VAL A 218 6.08 -0.26 25.60
CA VAL A 218 5.59 0.66 24.56
C VAL A 218 6.68 1.66 24.25
N THR A 219 7.00 1.79 22.97
CA THR A 219 8.05 2.69 22.44
C THR A 219 7.50 3.47 21.27
N LEU A 220 7.95 4.72 21.11
CA LEU A 220 7.70 5.50 19.90
C LEU A 220 8.80 5.22 18.88
N LEU A 221 8.43 4.91 17.64
CA LEU A 221 9.42 4.71 16.57
C LEU A 221 10.26 5.98 16.38
N GLY A 222 11.58 5.80 16.31
CA GLY A 222 12.54 6.91 16.27
C GLY A 222 12.89 7.50 17.63
N ASN A 223 12.30 7.03 18.74
CA ASN A 223 12.66 7.40 20.09
C ASN A 223 13.12 6.15 20.88
N PRO A 224 14.36 6.11 21.41
CA PRO A 224 14.84 4.97 22.19
C PRO A 224 14.17 4.83 23.56
N GLU A 225 13.58 5.89 24.10
CA GLU A 225 13.00 5.88 25.44
C GLU A 225 11.57 5.29 25.42
N PRO A 226 11.25 4.34 26.32
CA PRO A 226 9.90 3.82 26.47
C PRO A 226 8.90 4.92 26.86
N LEU A 227 7.71 4.87 26.26
CA LEU A 227 6.61 5.75 26.64
C LEU A 227 6.03 5.31 27.99
N LYS A 228 5.64 6.29 28.81
CA LYS A 228 4.86 6.01 30.02
C LYS A 228 3.46 5.60 29.62
N TRP A 229 2.97 4.53 30.21
CA TRP A 229 1.64 4.01 29.93
C TRP A 229 1.01 3.37 31.16
N ALA A 230 -0.32 3.36 31.20
CA ALA A 230 -1.10 2.68 32.23
C ALA A 230 -2.26 1.89 31.59
N PRO A 231 -2.61 0.71 32.13
CA PRO A 231 -3.81 0.00 31.70
C PRO A 231 -5.05 0.74 32.22
N LEU A 232 -5.97 1.14 31.34
CA LEU A 232 -7.18 1.87 31.75
C LEU A 232 -8.18 0.90 32.42
N HIS A 233 -8.36 -0.28 31.83
CA HIS A 233 -9.06 -1.47 32.35
C HIS A 233 -8.30 -2.74 31.92
N SER A 234 -8.70 -3.94 32.35
CA SER A 234 -8.02 -5.23 32.04
C SER A 234 -7.77 -5.55 30.53
N LYS A 235 -8.11 -4.62 29.61
CA LYS A 235 -8.05 -4.76 28.16
C LYS A 235 -7.67 -3.48 27.38
N GLU A 236 -7.36 -2.34 28.03
CA GLU A 236 -7.17 -1.04 27.36
C GLU A 236 -5.86 -0.34 27.78
N LEU A 237 -5.26 0.48 26.91
CA LEU A 237 -3.97 1.14 27.09
C LEU A 237 -4.09 2.67 27.02
N THR A 238 -3.60 3.40 28.02
CA THR A 238 -3.43 4.87 27.96
C THR A 238 -1.95 5.22 27.91
N LEU A 239 -1.57 6.08 26.97
CA LEU A 239 -0.21 6.55 26.73
C LEU A 239 -0.07 8.02 27.11
N ASP A 240 1.01 8.38 27.79
CA ASP A 240 1.42 9.77 28.02
C ASP A 240 2.55 10.13 27.04
N ALA A 241 2.35 11.19 26.26
CA ALA A 241 3.26 11.71 25.23
C ALA A 241 4.28 12.72 25.77
#